data_AF-A0A936L383-F1
#
_entry.id   AF-A0A936L383-F1
#
_cell.length_a   1.000
_cell.length_b   1.000
_cell.length_c   1.000
_cell.angle_alpha   90.00
_cell.angle_beta   90.00
_cell.angle_gamma   90.00
#
_symmetry.space_group_name_H-M   'P 1'
#
loop_
_entity.id
_entity.type
_entity.pdbx_description
1 polymer ?
#
loop_
_entity_poly.entity_id
_entity_poly.type
_entity_poly.pdbx_seq_one_letter_code
_entity_poly.pdbx_strand_id
1 'polypeptide(L)'
;MKPIFLLLIILTCSALLNSQTILLNDDFESYSQGPISSQNSGWTDLSNATADVTWAGGAFSACSSSDVNQAYLSFISGDNIEAGVGLNAVNGQISVEMNVSIGSGFEIKFFSTDIFYQDHYDDVQTGFNLKYIIDFEANVVNKFENGSFVNTSPIQSNFNSLENIVFSNSFGNFKLGCISVTDVTDLDNDGYYANEDCNDTNPDVNPGATEIPYDGIDNDCNPNTQDDDVDGDGYVMANDCNDNNAGINPGMAEIIYNGLDDDCNPSTIDDDLDADGYILANDCNDNNANINPGATEITYNGIDEDCNPITKDDDLDADGYVLANDCNDNDPHINPGESEIAYNGIDDDCNPFTPDDDLDGDGFILANDCDDKIAGINPGQTEITYNGFDDDCNPFTLDDDLDGDGHKIADDCDDNNASINPGEIEIAYNGIDDDCNPFTPDDDLDEDGYTVADDCDDNNSDVNPNVDEVPGNGIDDNCNGQIDEITDTNDILQKHVAVSPNPSFDYITIKSPFEIKKVELYTATGIKVTTYYDRVIDISIQPSGAYYLTISIENSDTVVRRIIIQR
;
A
#
# COMPACT_ATOMS: atom_id res chain seq x y z
N MET A 1 -74.19 17.64 -46.64
CA MET A 1 -75.44 18.34 -47.00
C MET A 1 -75.24 19.83 -46.73
N LYS A 2 -75.33 20.66 -47.77
CA LYS A 2 -75.68 22.10 -47.67
C LYS A 2 -77.17 22.22 -47.31
N PRO A 3 -77.70 23.32 -46.72
CA PRO A 3 -77.96 24.60 -47.44
C PRO A 3 -77.62 25.85 -46.58
N ILE A 4 -77.15 26.99 -47.13
CA ILE A 4 -77.76 28.03 -48.00
C ILE A 4 -78.90 28.81 -47.33
N PHE A 5 -78.89 30.14 -47.54
CA PHE A 5 -79.90 31.21 -47.32
C PHE A 5 -79.73 32.04 -46.02
N LEU A 6 -79.89 33.36 -45.94
CA LEU A 6 -80.53 34.35 -46.82
C LEU A 6 -80.11 35.79 -46.40
N LEU A 7 -79.86 36.59 -47.43
CA LEU A 7 -79.95 38.05 -47.60
C LEU A 7 -81.04 38.78 -46.75
N LEU A 8 -80.74 39.97 -46.23
CA LEU A 8 -81.75 41.04 -46.10
C LEU A 8 -81.18 42.41 -46.48
N ILE A 9 -81.68 42.90 -47.60
CA ILE A 9 -81.57 44.25 -48.18
C ILE A 9 -82.72 45.09 -47.63
N ILE A 10 -82.48 46.36 -47.26
CA ILE A 10 -83.42 47.50 -47.49
C ILE A 10 -82.55 48.78 -47.68
N LEU A 11 -82.37 49.30 -48.91
CA LEU A 11 -83.18 50.34 -49.60
C LEU A 11 -83.03 51.74 -48.96
N THR A 12 -82.52 52.79 -49.61
CA THR A 12 -83.08 53.54 -50.77
C THR A 12 -82.05 54.61 -51.22
N CYS A 13 -81.72 54.74 -52.53
CA CYS A 13 -82.34 55.61 -53.57
C CYS A 13 -82.29 57.11 -53.18
N SER A 14 -81.72 58.08 -53.91
CA SER A 14 -81.81 58.49 -55.34
C SER A 14 -81.14 59.89 -55.39
N ALA A 15 -80.70 60.56 -56.46
CA ALA A 15 -80.48 60.32 -57.89
C ALA A 15 -79.88 61.64 -58.47
N LEU A 16 -79.30 61.54 -59.68
CA LEU A 16 -79.23 62.55 -60.77
C LEU A 16 -78.10 63.63 -60.82
N LEU A 17 -77.10 63.33 -61.66
CA LEU A 17 -76.75 63.99 -62.96
C LEU A 17 -76.80 65.53 -63.07
N ASN A 18 -75.65 66.18 -63.33
CA ASN A 18 -75.19 66.66 -64.66
C ASN A 18 -74.18 67.82 -64.56
N SER A 19 -73.07 67.66 -65.30
CA SER A 19 -72.39 68.65 -66.16
C SER A 19 -72.00 70.03 -65.59
N GLN A 20 -70.69 70.31 -65.51
CA GLN A 20 -70.00 71.10 -66.54
C GLN A 20 -68.49 71.17 -66.27
N THR A 21 -67.73 70.54 -67.16
CA THR A 21 -66.33 70.84 -67.45
C THR A 21 -66.27 72.10 -68.33
N ILE A 22 -65.36 73.03 -68.03
CA ILE A 22 -64.67 74.01 -68.92
C ILE A 22 -63.71 74.75 -67.98
N LEU A 23 -62.45 74.31 -67.87
CA LEU A 23 -61.29 74.57 -68.74
C LEU A 23 -60.45 75.72 -68.15
N LEU A 24 -59.24 75.39 -67.70
CA LEU A 24 -58.02 75.90 -68.30
C LEU A 24 -56.92 74.84 -68.12
N ASN A 25 -56.37 74.42 -69.26
CA ASN A 25 -55.16 73.61 -69.42
C ASN A 25 -54.04 74.01 -68.46
N ASP A 26 -53.39 73.04 -67.83
CA ASP A 26 -52.15 72.49 -68.38
C ASP A 26 -51.91 71.07 -67.85
N ASP A 27 -51.32 70.25 -68.71
CA ASP A 27 -51.17 68.80 -68.60
C ASP A 27 -50.53 68.34 -67.29
N PHE A 28 -51.03 67.24 -66.70
CA PHE A 28 -50.24 66.05 -66.34
C PHE A 28 -51.17 64.97 -65.75
N GLU A 29 -51.89 64.25 -66.62
CA GLU A 29 -52.30 62.88 -66.30
C GLU A 29 -51.10 61.95 -66.54
N SER A 30 -50.55 61.40 -65.46
CA SER A 30 -50.20 59.97 -65.35
C SER A 30 -49.43 59.78 -64.06
N TYR A 31 -50.01 59.06 -63.09
CA TYR A 31 -49.31 57.95 -62.46
C TYR A 31 -50.32 57.09 -61.69
N SER A 32 -50.34 55.83 -62.09
CA SER A 32 -51.09 54.71 -61.52
C SER A 32 -50.54 54.32 -60.14
N GLN A 33 -51.42 53.78 -59.30
CA GLN A 33 -51.02 53.00 -58.12
C GLN A 33 -50.11 51.83 -58.55
N GLY A 34 -48.94 51.76 -57.92
CA GLY A 34 -47.92 50.72 -58.06
C GLY A 34 -46.87 50.90 -56.95
N PRO A 35 -46.14 49.83 -56.57
CA PRO A 35 -45.25 49.83 -55.41
C PRO A 35 -44.12 50.86 -55.52
N ILE A 36 -43.71 51.38 -54.36
CA ILE A 36 -42.76 52.47 -54.14
C ILE A 36 -41.34 52.08 -54.59
N SER A 37 -41.09 52.04 -55.89
CA SER A 37 -39.72 51.93 -56.42
C SER A 37 -39.49 52.63 -57.76
N SER A 38 -40.43 53.43 -58.25
CA SER A 38 -40.24 54.09 -59.55
C SER A 38 -40.99 55.41 -59.71
N GLN A 39 -40.71 56.42 -58.87
CA GLN A 39 -40.96 57.80 -59.24
C GLN A 39 -39.79 58.72 -58.93
N ASN A 40 -39.46 59.54 -59.93
CA ASN A 40 -38.47 60.62 -60.00
C ASN A 40 -36.99 60.22 -59.99
N SER A 41 -36.35 60.42 -61.14
CA SER A 41 -34.90 60.30 -61.38
C SER A 41 -34.07 61.44 -60.76
N GLY A 42 -34.43 61.90 -59.55
CA GLY A 42 -33.76 62.97 -58.82
C GLY A 42 -33.75 62.79 -57.31
N TRP A 43 -34.18 61.63 -56.81
CA TRP A 43 -34.15 61.30 -55.38
C TRP A 43 -32.87 60.51 -55.12
N THR A 44 -32.07 60.97 -54.16
CA THR A 44 -31.04 60.10 -53.58
C THR A 44 -31.66 59.50 -52.34
N ASP A 45 -32.04 58.23 -52.42
CA ASP A 45 -32.47 57.45 -51.27
C ASP A 45 -31.25 57.16 -50.39
N LEU A 46 -31.21 57.77 -49.20
CA LEU A 46 -30.12 57.62 -48.23
C LEU A 46 -30.48 56.69 -47.06
N SER A 47 -31.63 56.01 -47.13
CA SER A 47 -32.10 55.11 -46.06
C SER A 47 -31.17 53.91 -45.78
N ASN A 48 -30.27 53.58 -46.72
CA ASN A 48 -29.35 52.43 -46.63
C ASN A 48 -27.86 52.80 -46.74
N ALA A 49 -27.48 54.07 -46.49
CA ALA A 49 -26.09 54.48 -46.55
C ALA A 49 -25.30 53.92 -45.34
N THR A 50 -24.40 52.94 -45.58
CA THR A 50 -23.57 52.31 -44.53
C THR A 50 -22.18 52.95 -44.37
N ALA A 51 -21.94 54.10 -44.99
CA ALA A 51 -20.71 54.89 -44.87
C ALA A 51 -20.93 56.36 -45.22
N ASP A 52 -20.03 57.23 -44.76
CA ASP A 52 -20.02 58.68 -45.03
C ASP A 52 -20.04 58.98 -46.54
N VAL A 53 -21.08 59.67 -47.01
CA VAL A 53 -21.19 60.08 -48.42
C VAL A 53 -20.57 61.48 -48.58
N THR A 54 -19.31 61.56 -49.01
CA THR A 54 -18.68 62.86 -49.30
C THR A 54 -19.09 63.40 -50.68
N TRP A 55 -19.64 64.62 -50.71
CA TRP A 55 -19.67 65.46 -51.91
C TRP A 55 -18.97 66.80 -51.61
N ALA A 56 -18.55 67.51 -52.66
CA ALA A 56 -17.70 68.70 -52.59
C ALA A 56 -18.42 69.87 -51.90
N GLY A 57 -18.41 69.86 -50.56
CA GLY A 57 -18.98 70.91 -49.72
C GLY A 57 -19.28 70.53 -48.27
N GLY A 58 -19.34 69.24 -47.90
CA GLY A 58 -19.60 68.80 -46.53
C GLY A 58 -19.76 67.27 -46.40
N ALA A 59 -19.67 66.74 -45.17
CA ALA A 59 -19.81 65.33 -44.83
C ALA A 59 -21.15 65.05 -44.11
N PHE A 60 -21.75 63.87 -44.33
CA PHE A 60 -22.90 63.33 -43.59
C PHE A 60 -22.44 62.27 -42.58
N SER A 61 -23.18 62.08 -41.48
CA SER A 61 -23.08 60.93 -40.58
C SER A 61 -24.31 60.03 -40.73
N ALA A 62 -24.11 58.73 -40.87
CA ALA A 62 -25.19 57.74 -40.95
C ALA A 62 -25.87 57.55 -39.58
N CYS A 63 -27.16 57.17 -39.59
CA CYS A 63 -27.94 56.96 -38.39
C CYS A 63 -27.50 55.67 -37.67
N SER A 64 -27.18 55.78 -36.39
CA SER A 64 -26.87 54.65 -35.52
C SER A 64 -28.11 54.20 -34.74
N SER A 65 -28.08 52.98 -34.21
CA SER A 65 -29.12 52.47 -33.30
C SER A 65 -29.21 53.23 -31.97
N SER A 66 -28.31 54.19 -31.71
CA SER A 66 -28.31 55.06 -30.53
C SER A 66 -28.90 56.47 -30.78
N ASP A 67 -29.31 56.81 -32.00
CA ASP A 67 -29.76 58.16 -32.37
C ASP A 67 -31.29 58.35 -32.27
N VAL A 68 -31.96 57.67 -31.33
CA VAL A 68 -33.37 57.93 -31.04
C VAL A 68 -33.54 59.38 -30.55
N ASN A 69 -34.37 60.16 -31.28
CA ASN A 69 -34.73 61.56 -31.02
C ASN A 69 -33.78 62.68 -31.53
N GLN A 70 -32.84 62.41 -32.44
CA GLN A 70 -32.02 63.48 -33.06
C GLN A 70 -32.16 63.50 -34.59
N ALA A 71 -32.54 64.66 -35.15
CA ALA A 71 -32.62 64.89 -36.60
C ALA A 71 -31.59 65.94 -37.03
N TYR A 72 -30.79 65.63 -38.07
CA TYR A 72 -29.78 66.53 -38.63
C TYR A 72 -30.15 66.97 -40.06
N LEU A 73 -29.88 68.23 -40.40
CA LEU A 73 -30.17 68.82 -41.72
C LEU A 73 -28.95 69.58 -42.25
N SER A 74 -28.64 69.46 -43.55
CA SER A 74 -27.68 70.34 -44.24
C SER A 74 -28.04 70.54 -45.72
N PHE A 75 -27.96 71.78 -46.21
CA PHE A 75 -28.16 72.19 -47.61
C PHE A 75 -26.84 72.73 -48.21
N ILE A 76 -26.71 72.80 -49.56
CA ILE A 76 -26.62 74.06 -50.36
C ILE A 76 -26.91 73.81 -51.85
N SER A 77 -27.85 74.59 -52.42
CA SER A 77 -27.68 75.28 -53.72
C SER A 77 -28.76 76.34 -53.93
N GLY A 78 -28.40 77.63 -53.80
CA GLY A 78 -29.16 78.77 -54.33
C GLY A 78 -29.54 79.83 -53.29
N ASP A 79 -30.27 79.45 -52.25
CA ASP A 79 -30.78 80.37 -51.22
C ASP A 79 -30.43 79.88 -49.80
N ASN A 80 -30.20 80.83 -48.89
CA ASN A 80 -29.82 80.59 -47.49
C ASN A 80 -31.01 79.99 -46.71
N ILE A 81 -31.08 78.67 -46.61
CA ILE A 81 -32.06 77.96 -45.77
C ILE A 81 -31.34 77.39 -44.56
N GLU A 82 -31.61 77.91 -43.37
CA GLU A 82 -31.26 77.27 -42.09
C GLU A 82 -32.54 76.72 -41.48
N ALA A 83 -32.55 75.42 -41.17
CA ALA A 83 -33.62 74.76 -40.43
C ALA A 83 -33.09 73.84 -39.34
N GLY A 84 -33.49 74.09 -38.10
CA GLY A 84 -33.25 73.20 -36.96
C GLY A 84 -34.57 72.62 -36.47
N VAL A 85 -34.65 71.29 -36.34
CA VAL A 85 -35.86 70.56 -35.93
C VAL A 85 -35.63 69.94 -34.56
N GLY A 86 -36.46 70.32 -33.58
CA GLY A 86 -36.57 69.66 -32.29
C GLY A 86 -37.76 68.71 -32.30
N LEU A 87 -37.52 67.45 -31.93
CA LEU A 87 -38.56 66.45 -31.73
C LEU A 87 -38.62 66.10 -30.25
N ASN A 88 -39.84 66.07 -29.70
CA ASN A 88 -40.07 65.61 -28.34
C ASN A 88 -41.34 64.76 -28.31
N ALA A 89 -41.21 63.50 -27.91
CA ALA A 89 -42.31 62.57 -27.75
C ALA A 89 -42.60 62.43 -26.24
N VAL A 90 -43.76 62.93 -25.81
CA VAL A 90 -44.20 62.87 -24.41
C VAL A 90 -45.72 62.71 -24.41
N ASN A 91 -46.23 61.78 -23.60
CA ASN A 91 -47.65 61.57 -23.36
C ASN A 91 -48.51 61.37 -24.64
N GLY A 92 -48.13 60.44 -25.51
CA GLY A 92 -48.87 60.21 -26.77
C GLY A 92 -48.84 61.38 -27.77
N GLN A 93 -47.98 62.38 -27.54
CA GLN A 93 -47.83 63.54 -28.41
C GLN A 93 -46.39 63.69 -28.93
N ILE A 94 -46.25 63.98 -30.22
CA ILE A 94 -44.98 64.40 -30.82
C ILE A 94 -45.03 65.91 -31.06
N SER A 95 -44.22 66.65 -30.31
CA SER A 95 -43.93 68.06 -30.60
C SER A 95 -42.80 68.18 -31.61
N VAL A 96 -43.08 68.85 -32.73
CA VAL A 96 -42.11 69.19 -33.78
C VAL A 96 -41.94 70.71 -33.77
N GLU A 97 -40.77 71.20 -33.36
CA GLU A 97 -40.44 72.63 -33.41
C GLU A 97 -39.34 72.90 -34.43
N MET A 98 -39.56 73.86 -35.32
CA MET A 98 -38.67 74.15 -36.44
C MET A 98 -38.46 75.64 -36.62
N ASN A 99 -37.21 76.08 -36.71
CA ASN A 99 -36.88 77.45 -37.08
C ASN A 99 -36.44 77.47 -38.54
N VAL A 100 -37.19 78.10 -39.46
CA VAL A 100 -36.87 78.10 -40.90
C VAL A 100 -36.76 79.54 -41.43
N SER A 101 -35.66 79.86 -42.10
CA SER A 101 -35.48 81.13 -42.80
C SER A 101 -35.45 80.91 -44.31
N ILE A 102 -36.51 81.31 -45.03
CA ILE A 102 -36.66 81.14 -46.50
C ILE A 102 -37.32 82.34 -47.17
N GLY A 103 -37.03 82.51 -48.46
CA GLY A 103 -37.60 83.54 -49.34
C GLY A 103 -38.71 83.06 -50.29
N SER A 104 -39.32 81.89 -50.05
CA SER A 104 -40.42 81.32 -50.87
C SER A 104 -41.31 80.36 -50.08
N GLY A 105 -42.57 80.20 -50.48
CA GLY A 105 -43.52 79.24 -49.87
C GLY A 105 -43.12 77.77 -49.98
N PHE A 106 -43.57 76.97 -49.00
CA PHE A 106 -43.29 75.53 -48.88
C PHE A 106 -44.53 74.75 -48.38
N GLU A 107 -44.48 73.43 -48.54
CA GLU A 107 -45.48 72.44 -48.10
C GLU A 107 -44.80 71.40 -47.18
N ILE A 108 -45.50 70.92 -46.15
CA ILE A 108 -45.01 69.92 -45.19
C ILE A 108 -45.92 68.68 -45.19
N LYS A 109 -45.31 67.49 -45.21
CA LYS A 109 -45.99 66.19 -45.14
C LYS A 109 -45.37 65.31 -44.05
N PHE A 110 -46.20 64.68 -43.23
CA PHE A 110 -45.81 63.71 -42.19
C PHE A 110 -46.19 62.29 -42.62
N PHE A 111 -45.33 61.30 -42.34
CA PHE A 111 -45.49 59.91 -42.81
C PHE A 111 -45.35 58.87 -41.68
N SER A 112 -46.20 57.84 -41.74
CA SER A 112 -46.20 56.61 -40.91
C SER A 112 -46.53 55.43 -41.81
N THR A 113 -45.64 54.44 -42.01
CA THR A 113 -45.99 53.10 -42.55
C THR A 113 -47.04 53.11 -43.68
N ASP A 114 -46.81 53.95 -44.71
CA ASP A 114 -47.67 54.20 -45.90
C ASP A 114 -48.94 55.07 -45.73
N ILE A 115 -49.23 55.58 -44.53
CA ILE A 115 -50.23 56.62 -44.26
C ILE A 115 -49.56 57.99 -44.21
N PHE A 116 -50.16 59.00 -44.88
CA PHE A 116 -49.63 60.37 -44.87
C PHE A 116 -50.65 61.39 -44.38
N TYR A 117 -50.16 62.37 -43.62
CA TYR A 117 -50.87 63.59 -43.28
C TYR A 117 -50.25 64.76 -44.07
N GLN A 118 -51.09 65.49 -44.80
CA GLN A 118 -50.71 66.64 -45.60
C GLN A 118 -51.35 67.88 -45.00
N ASP A 119 -50.52 68.82 -44.56
CA ASP A 119 -51.00 70.15 -44.17
C ASP A 119 -50.61 71.18 -45.23
N HIS A 120 -51.44 72.21 -45.29
CA HIS A 120 -51.61 73.21 -46.33
C HIS A 120 -50.32 73.94 -46.76
N TYR A 121 -50.38 74.54 -47.96
CA TYR A 121 -49.33 75.39 -48.54
C TYR A 121 -49.24 76.73 -47.79
N ASP A 122 -48.08 77.02 -47.19
CA ASP A 122 -47.82 78.32 -46.56
C ASP A 122 -46.89 79.17 -47.43
N ASP A 123 -47.34 80.38 -47.77
CA ASP A 123 -46.53 81.37 -48.47
C ASP A 123 -45.72 82.18 -47.45
N VAL A 124 -44.46 81.78 -47.22
CA VAL A 124 -43.65 82.30 -46.11
C VAL A 124 -42.63 83.33 -46.60
N GLN A 125 -42.66 84.51 -45.98
CA GLN A 125 -41.61 85.54 -46.12
C GLN A 125 -40.70 85.54 -44.89
N THR A 126 -39.43 85.17 -45.10
CA THR A 126 -38.23 85.32 -44.24
C THR A 126 -38.45 85.34 -42.71
N GLY A 127 -38.08 84.23 -42.04
CA GLY A 127 -37.83 84.15 -40.59
C GLY A 127 -39.02 83.67 -39.75
N PHE A 128 -39.44 82.41 -39.91
CA PHE A 128 -40.58 81.82 -39.19
C PHE A 128 -40.14 80.68 -38.25
N ASN A 129 -40.77 80.57 -37.08
CA ASN A 129 -40.73 79.38 -36.23
C ASN A 129 -42.05 78.62 -36.43
N LEU A 130 -41.97 77.40 -36.93
CA LEU A 130 -43.09 76.48 -37.09
C LEU A 130 -43.10 75.54 -35.89
N LYS A 131 -44.24 75.39 -35.24
CA LYS A 131 -44.40 74.43 -34.15
C LYS A 131 -45.66 73.62 -34.37
N TYR A 132 -45.51 72.31 -34.44
CA TYR A 132 -46.59 71.34 -34.60
C TYR A 132 -46.63 70.42 -33.38
N ILE A 133 -47.82 70.00 -32.99
CA ILE A 133 -48.04 68.92 -32.04
C ILE A 133 -48.91 67.89 -32.75
N ILE A 134 -48.38 66.70 -32.93
CA ILE A 134 -49.12 65.53 -33.42
C ILE A 134 -49.62 64.80 -32.18
N ASP A 135 -50.93 64.79 -31.97
CA ASP A 135 -51.58 64.13 -30.84
C ASP A 135 -52.27 62.86 -31.35
N PHE A 136 -51.72 61.72 -30.97
CA PHE A 136 -52.17 60.41 -31.45
C PHE A 136 -53.44 59.94 -30.74
N GLU A 137 -53.61 60.27 -29.46
CA GLU A 137 -54.82 59.96 -28.69
C GLU A 137 -56.02 60.77 -29.22
N ALA A 138 -55.84 62.07 -29.40
CA ALA A 138 -56.89 62.96 -29.89
C ALA A 138 -57.08 62.91 -31.41
N ASN A 139 -56.23 62.16 -32.15
CA ASN A 139 -56.22 62.06 -33.61
C ASN A 139 -56.20 63.43 -34.32
N VAL A 140 -55.39 64.36 -33.82
CA VAL A 140 -55.29 65.72 -34.36
C VAL A 140 -53.84 66.17 -34.49
N VAL A 141 -53.59 67.02 -35.49
CA VAL A 141 -52.36 67.82 -35.54
C VAL A 141 -52.74 69.24 -35.13
N ASN A 142 -51.90 69.87 -34.31
CA ASN A 142 -52.09 71.24 -33.87
C ASN A 142 -50.91 72.07 -34.33
N LYS A 143 -51.17 73.16 -35.06
CA LYS A 143 -50.16 74.08 -35.55
C LYS A 143 -50.15 75.36 -34.71
N PHE A 144 -48.98 75.84 -34.35
CA PHE A 144 -48.84 77.10 -33.61
C PHE A 144 -48.94 78.29 -34.57
N GLU A 145 -49.99 79.09 -34.42
CA GLU A 145 -50.23 80.30 -35.21
C GLU A 145 -50.71 81.45 -34.31
N ASN A 146 -50.21 82.67 -34.55
CA ASN A 146 -50.64 83.89 -33.83
C ASN A 146 -50.63 83.79 -32.29
N GLY A 147 -49.72 83.00 -31.70
CA GLY A 147 -49.56 82.86 -30.25
C GLY A 147 -50.38 81.75 -29.60
N SER A 148 -51.08 80.90 -30.37
CA SER A 148 -51.83 79.74 -29.86
C SER A 148 -51.71 78.55 -30.81
N PHE A 149 -51.92 77.34 -30.29
CA PHE A 149 -52.14 76.17 -31.12
C PHE A 149 -53.54 76.19 -31.72
N VAL A 150 -53.63 75.92 -33.03
CA VAL A 150 -54.86 75.81 -33.81
C VAL A 150 -54.92 74.40 -34.37
N ASN A 151 -56.07 73.76 -34.23
CA ASN A 151 -56.31 72.42 -34.75
C ASN A 151 -56.24 72.43 -36.29
N THR A 152 -55.32 71.67 -36.84
CA THR A 152 -55.29 71.33 -38.26
C THR A 152 -56.08 70.03 -38.44
N SER A 153 -56.57 69.76 -39.65
CA SER A 153 -57.46 68.63 -39.98
C SER A 153 -57.13 67.31 -39.25
N PRO A 154 -58.10 66.43 -38.94
CA PRO A 154 -57.84 65.18 -38.21
C PRO A 154 -56.86 64.26 -38.96
N ILE A 155 -56.02 63.54 -38.21
CA ILE A 155 -55.17 62.48 -38.77
C ILE A 155 -55.99 61.21 -39.02
N GLN A 156 -55.53 60.36 -39.93
CA GLN A 156 -56.18 59.10 -40.21
C GLN A 156 -56.07 58.16 -38.99
N SER A 157 -57.12 57.36 -38.75
CA SER A 157 -57.08 56.30 -37.75
C SER A 157 -55.88 55.37 -38.00
N ASN A 158 -55.15 55.01 -36.94
CA ASN A 158 -53.93 54.16 -36.96
C ASN A 158 -52.62 54.87 -37.35
N PHE A 159 -52.60 56.20 -37.37
CA PHE A 159 -51.34 56.94 -37.41
C PHE A 159 -50.77 56.99 -35.97
N ASN A 160 -50.17 55.89 -35.48
CA ASN A 160 -49.61 55.75 -34.11
C ASN A 160 -48.07 55.76 -34.09
N SER A 161 -47.46 56.07 -35.22
CA SER A 161 -46.02 56.18 -35.38
C SER A 161 -45.67 57.38 -36.26
N LEU A 162 -44.43 57.84 -36.19
CA LEU A 162 -43.90 58.86 -37.10
C LEU A 162 -42.53 58.40 -37.60
N GLU A 163 -42.41 58.20 -38.91
CA GLU A 163 -41.20 57.68 -39.53
C GLU A 163 -40.45 58.74 -40.34
N ASN A 164 -41.17 59.65 -41.00
CA ASN A 164 -40.54 60.64 -41.88
C ASN A 164 -41.33 61.95 -41.94
N ILE A 165 -40.61 63.05 -42.15
CA ILE A 165 -41.18 64.37 -42.44
C ILE A 165 -40.58 64.86 -43.77
N VAL A 166 -41.41 65.29 -44.70
CA VAL A 166 -41.00 65.78 -46.03
C VAL A 166 -41.44 67.22 -46.22
N PHE A 167 -40.56 68.03 -46.79
CA PHE A 167 -40.76 69.41 -47.17
C PHE A 167 -40.72 69.52 -48.69
N SER A 168 -41.66 70.26 -49.27
CA SER A 168 -41.77 70.44 -50.72
C SER A 168 -41.85 71.93 -51.04
N ASN A 169 -41.06 72.41 -52.00
CA ASN A 169 -41.19 73.77 -52.53
C ASN A 169 -40.98 73.79 -54.06
N SER A 170 -41.05 74.98 -54.67
CA SER A 170 -40.87 75.14 -56.12
C SER A 170 -39.46 74.75 -56.64
N PHE A 171 -38.49 74.58 -55.76
CA PHE A 171 -37.10 74.21 -56.06
C PHE A 171 -36.80 72.72 -55.84
N GLY A 172 -37.65 71.98 -55.13
CA GLY A 172 -37.48 70.55 -54.89
C GLY A 172 -38.16 70.05 -53.62
N ASN A 173 -37.99 68.75 -53.36
CA ASN A 173 -38.45 68.08 -52.15
C ASN A 173 -37.25 67.70 -51.27
N PHE A 174 -37.42 67.81 -49.96
CA PHE A 174 -36.42 67.49 -48.94
C PHE A 174 -37.05 66.56 -47.90
N LYS A 175 -36.34 65.48 -47.52
CA LYS A 175 -36.83 64.49 -46.56
C LYS A 175 -35.93 64.51 -45.32
N LEU A 176 -36.54 64.58 -44.13
CA LEU A 176 -35.85 64.24 -42.88
C LEU A 176 -35.83 62.71 -42.77
N GLY A 177 -34.63 62.14 -42.83
CA GLY A 177 -34.40 60.72 -42.57
C GLY A 177 -34.01 60.52 -41.11
N CYS A 178 -34.49 59.43 -40.52
CA CYS A 178 -34.22 58.99 -39.13
C CYS A 178 -35.12 59.62 -38.07
N ILE A 179 -36.43 59.53 -38.31
CA ILE A 179 -37.44 59.68 -37.27
C ILE A 179 -38.04 58.28 -37.10
N SER A 180 -38.05 57.73 -35.90
CA SER A 180 -38.74 56.46 -35.62
C SER A 180 -39.31 56.56 -34.23
N VAL A 181 -40.53 57.07 -34.14
CA VAL A 181 -41.35 56.99 -32.94
C VAL A 181 -42.43 55.97 -33.23
N THR A 182 -42.41 54.82 -32.56
CA THR A 182 -43.33 53.71 -32.78
C THR A 182 -44.13 53.42 -31.52
N ASP A 183 -45.42 53.15 -31.71
CA ASP A 183 -46.37 52.65 -30.70
C ASP A 183 -46.32 53.37 -29.36
N VAL A 184 -46.84 54.60 -29.36
CA VAL A 184 -47.01 55.43 -28.15
C VAL A 184 -48.44 55.37 -27.62
N THR A 185 -49.07 54.20 -27.76
CA THR A 185 -50.38 53.92 -27.15
C THR A 185 -50.20 53.34 -25.77
N ASP A 186 -51.11 53.70 -24.86
CA ASP A 186 -51.28 53.08 -23.53
C ASP A 186 -52.62 52.33 -23.60
N LEU A 187 -52.56 51.00 -23.78
CA LEU A 187 -53.76 50.20 -24.08
C LEU A 187 -54.48 49.72 -22.81
N ASP A 188 -53.78 49.57 -21.69
CA ASP A 188 -54.37 49.14 -20.42
C ASP A 188 -54.62 50.26 -19.40
N ASN A 189 -54.15 51.48 -19.68
CA ASN A 189 -54.34 52.72 -18.92
C ASN A 189 -53.63 52.75 -17.56
N ASP A 190 -52.46 52.14 -17.45
CA ASP A 190 -51.64 52.21 -16.24
C ASP A 190 -50.71 53.44 -16.19
N GLY A 191 -50.61 54.19 -17.31
CA GLY A 191 -49.83 55.41 -17.44
C GLY A 191 -48.43 55.20 -18.02
N TYR A 192 -48.05 53.97 -18.40
CA TYR A 192 -46.89 53.66 -19.22
C TYR A 192 -47.32 53.37 -20.66
N TYR A 193 -46.52 53.80 -21.62
CA TYR A 193 -46.82 53.59 -23.05
C TYR A 193 -46.16 52.30 -23.53
N ALA A 194 -46.66 51.69 -24.60
CA ALA A 194 -46.16 50.43 -25.17
C ALA A 194 -44.65 50.39 -25.49
N ASN A 195 -43.99 51.55 -25.61
CA ASN A 195 -42.55 51.65 -25.80
C ASN A 195 -41.73 51.62 -24.50
N GLU A 196 -42.39 51.67 -23.34
CA GLU A 196 -41.83 51.62 -21.98
C GLU A 196 -42.38 50.40 -21.21
N ASP A 197 -43.58 49.93 -21.56
CA ASP A 197 -44.27 48.81 -20.95
C ASP A 197 -43.95 47.47 -21.66
N CYS A 198 -43.44 46.50 -20.91
CA CYS A 198 -43.14 45.15 -21.40
C CYS A 198 -44.40 44.31 -21.66
N ASN A 199 -45.57 44.72 -21.16
CA ASN A 199 -46.87 44.15 -21.47
C ASN A 199 -48.02 45.18 -21.39
N ASP A 200 -48.15 46.01 -22.44
CA ASP A 200 -49.20 47.04 -22.68
C ASP A 200 -50.66 46.50 -22.73
N THR A 201 -50.90 45.26 -22.29
CA THR A 201 -52.24 44.70 -22.14
C THR A 201 -52.58 44.34 -20.69
N ASN A 202 -51.64 44.51 -19.76
CA ASN A 202 -51.77 44.14 -18.37
C ASN A 202 -51.29 45.27 -17.42
N PRO A 203 -52.20 46.00 -16.75
CA PRO A 203 -51.85 47.19 -15.96
C PRO A 203 -51.09 46.89 -14.65
N ASP A 204 -50.88 45.61 -14.35
CA ASP A 204 -50.06 45.14 -13.21
C ASP A 204 -48.60 44.82 -13.63
N VAL A 205 -48.25 44.94 -14.92
CA VAL A 205 -46.91 44.70 -15.46
C VAL A 205 -46.44 45.97 -16.14
N ASN A 206 -45.53 46.70 -15.52
CA ASN A 206 -45.01 47.97 -16.02
C ASN A 206 -43.76 48.41 -15.25
N PRO A 207 -42.97 49.38 -15.75
CA PRO A 207 -41.77 49.89 -15.07
C PRO A 207 -41.95 50.44 -13.64
N GLY A 208 -43.19 50.67 -13.21
CA GLY A 208 -43.53 51.13 -11.85
C GLY A 208 -44.02 50.03 -10.92
N ALA A 209 -44.20 48.81 -11.41
CA ALA A 209 -44.61 47.67 -10.63
C ALA A 209 -43.48 47.19 -9.71
N THR A 210 -43.81 46.27 -8.81
CA THR A 210 -42.83 45.56 -7.99
C THR A 210 -42.73 44.15 -8.51
N GLU A 211 -41.52 43.66 -8.74
CA GLU A 211 -41.30 42.26 -9.13
C GLU A 211 -41.91 41.28 -8.12
N ILE A 212 -42.66 40.30 -8.63
CA ILE A 212 -43.30 39.24 -7.86
C ILE A 212 -42.56 37.95 -8.16
N PRO A 213 -41.76 37.42 -7.22
CA PRO A 213 -40.95 36.25 -7.51
C PRO A 213 -41.75 34.99 -7.84
N TYR A 214 -41.26 34.24 -8.83
CA TYR A 214 -41.77 32.97 -9.34
C TYR A 214 -43.17 32.99 -9.95
N ASP A 215 -43.64 34.12 -10.47
CA ASP A 215 -44.89 34.19 -11.22
C ASP A 215 -44.69 33.98 -12.73
N GLY A 216 -43.43 33.98 -13.19
CA GLY A 216 -43.03 33.75 -14.58
C GLY A 216 -43.19 34.99 -15.47
N ILE A 217 -43.34 36.18 -14.88
CA ILE A 217 -43.56 37.45 -15.56
C ILE A 217 -42.55 38.47 -15.01
N ASP A 218 -41.82 39.15 -15.88
CA ASP A 218 -41.08 40.37 -15.52
C ASP A 218 -42.11 41.47 -15.24
N ASN A 219 -42.51 41.65 -13.98
CA ASN A 219 -43.58 42.56 -13.60
C ASN A 219 -43.11 44.01 -13.69
N ASP A 220 -41.86 44.30 -13.33
CA ASP A 220 -41.32 45.67 -13.29
C ASP A 220 -40.54 46.09 -14.56
N CYS A 221 -40.58 45.26 -15.61
CA CYS A 221 -39.94 45.47 -16.90
C CYS A 221 -38.43 45.79 -16.78
N ASN A 222 -37.79 45.35 -15.70
CA ASN A 222 -36.40 45.63 -15.39
C ASN A 222 -35.60 44.33 -15.43
N PRO A 223 -34.70 44.16 -16.41
CA PRO A 223 -33.94 42.91 -16.57
C PRO A 223 -32.92 42.65 -15.45
N ASN A 224 -32.78 43.56 -14.47
CA ASN A 224 -31.91 43.37 -13.31
C ASN A 224 -32.64 42.83 -12.07
N THR A 225 -33.97 42.77 -12.09
CA THR A 225 -34.85 42.23 -11.04
C THR A 225 -35.47 40.94 -11.59
N GLN A 226 -34.67 39.88 -11.62
CA GLN A 226 -35.10 38.61 -12.23
C GLN A 226 -36.17 37.93 -11.36
N ASP A 227 -37.22 37.42 -12.01
CA ASP A 227 -38.35 36.67 -11.40
C ASP A 227 -37.90 35.50 -10.49
N ASP A 228 -36.73 34.93 -10.75
CA ASP A 228 -36.17 33.77 -10.08
C ASP A 228 -34.94 34.06 -9.20
N ASP A 229 -34.76 35.31 -8.73
CA ASP A 229 -33.71 35.77 -7.79
C ASP A 229 -34.37 36.54 -6.62
N VAL A 230 -34.83 35.82 -5.59
CA VAL A 230 -35.65 36.40 -4.50
C VAL A 230 -34.85 37.32 -3.57
N ASP A 231 -33.58 37.01 -3.30
CA ASP A 231 -32.77 37.76 -2.35
C ASP A 231 -31.86 38.83 -2.99
N GLY A 232 -31.77 38.84 -4.32
CA GLY A 232 -31.15 39.90 -5.11
C GLY A 232 -29.63 39.83 -5.14
N ASP A 233 -29.04 38.66 -4.96
CA ASP A 233 -27.59 38.46 -5.02
C ASP A 233 -27.05 38.24 -6.45
N GLY A 234 -27.95 38.10 -7.42
CA GLY A 234 -27.66 37.92 -8.84
C GLY A 234 -27.57 36.45 -9.28
N TYR A 235 -27.81 35.50 -8.39
CA TYR A 235 -27.92 34.07 -8.69
C TYR A 235 -29.38 33.65 -8.66
N VAL A 236 -29.84 33.06 -9.76
CA VAL A 236 -31.20 32.52 -9.83
C VAL A 236 -31.28 31.17 -9.11
N MET A 237 -32.46 30.81 -8.59
CA MET A 237 -32.76 29.54 -7.88
C MET A 237 -32.22 28.26 -8.55
N ALA A 238 -32.02 28.26 -9.88
CA ALA A 238 -31.43 27.11 -10.58
C ALA A 238 -29.94 26.87 -10.24
N ASN A 239 -29.23 27.92 -9.85
CA ASN A 239 -27.82 27.91 -9.47
C ASN A 239 -27.61 28.31 -7.99
N ASP A 240 -28.63 28.85 -7.33
CA ASP A 240 -28.60 29.19 -5.91
C ASP A 240 -29.16 28.05 -5.05
N CYS A 241 -28.37 27.56 -4.10
CA CYS A 241 -28.77 26.53 -3.15
C CYS A 241 -29.68 27.07 -2.03
N ASN A 242 -29.76 28.39 -1.83
CA ASN A 242 -30.73 29.05 -0.97
C ASN A 242 -31.09 30.48 -1.43
N ASP A 243 -32.01 30.56 -2.41
CA ASP A 243 -32.58 31.80 -2.99
C ASP A 243 -33.28 32.75 -2.00
N ASN A 244 -33.36 32.41 -0.71
CA ASN A 244 -33.90 33.31 0.32
C ASN A 244 -32.78 33.94 1.18
N ASN A 245 -31.51 33.73 0.85
CA ASN A 245 -30.36 34.17 1.60
C ASN A 245 -29.16 34.50 0.71
N ALA A 246 -29.00 35.80 0.41
CA ALA A 246 -27.90 36.37 -0.38
C ALA A 246 -26.47 36.08 0.12
N GLY A 247 -26.33 35.42 1.28
CA GLY A 247 -25.06 34.94 1.82
C GLY A 247 -24.75 33.47 1.51
N ILE A 248 -25.62 32.76 0.78
CA ILE A 248 -25.47 31.37 0.37
C ILE A 248 -25.68 31.34 -1.13
N ASN A 249 -24.61 31.23 -1.91
CA ASN A 249 -24.66 31.21 -3.38
C ASN A 249 -23.31 30.76 -3.96
N PRO A 250 -23.23 30.37 -5.24
CA PRO A 250 -21.99 29.91 -5.87
C PRO A 250 -20.81 30.90 -5.89
N GLY A 251 -21.04 32.16 -5.55
CA GLY A 251 -20.01 33.19 -5.46
C GLY A 251 -19.39 33.33 -4.06
N MET A 252 -19.98 32.68 -3.06
CA MET A 252 -19.49 32.67 -1.69
C MET A 252 -18.34 31.67 -1.51
N ALA A 253 -17.66 31.76 -0.37
CA ALA A 253 -16.69 30.76 0.03
C ALA A 253 -17.30 29.93 1.15
N GLU A 254 -17.11 28.61 1.09
CA GLU A 254 -17.57 27.69 2.11
C GLU A 254 -17.05 28.05 3.51
N ILE A 255 -17.95 28.17 4.49
CA ILE A 255 -17.62 28.44 5.89
C ILE A 255 -17.77 27.15 6.69
N ILE A 256 -16.66 26.44 6.84
CA ILE A 256 -16.55 25.17 7.57
C ILE A 256 -17.21 25.21 8.97
N TYR A 257 -17.98 24.17 9.28
CA TYR A 257 -18.76 23.89 10.48
C TYR A 257 -19.91 24.86 10.80
N ASN A 258 -20.56 25.42 9.79
CA ASN A 258 -21.75 26.25 10.00
C ASN A 258 -23.07 25.49 9.73
N GLY A 259 -23.01 24.28 9.18
CA GLY A 259 -24.14 23.42 8.87
C GLY A 259 -24.87 23.76 7.58
N LEU A 260 -24.27 24.57 6.71
CA LEU A 260 -24.82 25.10 5.46
C LEU A 260 -23.81 24.83 4.34
N ASP A 261 -24.30 24.61 3.12
CA ASP A 261 -23.50 24.62 1.89
C ASP A 261 -23.52 26.07 1.39
N ASP A 262 -22.52 26.88 1.77
CA ASP A 262 -22.53 28.33 1.52
C ASP A 262 -22.19 28.65 0.06
N ASP A 263 -21.33 27.84 -0.57
CA ASP A 263 -20.87 28.05 -1.95
C ASP A 263 -21.56 27.15 -2.99
N CYS A 264 -22.62 26.45 -2.58
CA CYS A 264 -23.44 25.56 -3.42
C CYS A 264 -22.61 24.52 -4.19
N ASN A 265 -21.45 24.14 -3.66
CA ASN A 265 -20.53 23.23 -4.29
C ASN A 265 -20.38 21.98 -3.43
N PRO A 266 -20.92 20.82 -3.87
CA PRO A 266 -20.86 19.59 -3.09
C PRO A 266 -19.44 19.00 -2.96
N SER A 267 -18.43 19.63 -3.56
CA SER A 267 -17.02 19.25 -3.42
C SER A 267 -16.31 19.99 -2.29
N THR A 268 -16.89 21.07 -1.79
CA THR A 268 -16.42 21.85 -0.62
C THR A 268 -17.33 21.46 0.53
N ILE A 269 -16.90 20.45 1.30
CA ILE A 269 -17.77 19.86 2.32
C ILE A 269 -17.64 20.67 3.62
N ASP A 270 -18.77 21.12 4.19
CA ASP A 270 -18.85 21.92 5.43
C ASP A 270 -18.11 21.30 6.63
N ASP A 271 -18.09 19.97 6.72
CA ASP A 271 -17.48 19.22 7.83
C ASP A 271 -16.13 18.57 7.46
N ASP A 272 -15.38 19.12 6.49
CA ASP A 272 -14.05 18.65 6.04
C ASP A 272 -13.01 19.77 6.15
N LEU A 273 -12.37 19.90 7.31
CA LEU A 273 -11.48 21.04 7.62
C LEU A 273 -10.12 20.97 6.91
N ASP A 274 -9.59 19.78 6.60
CA ASP A 274 -8.30 19.61 5.95
C ASP A 274 -8.36 19.30 4.44
N ALA A 275 -9.57 19.18 3.90
CA ALA A 275 -9.92 19.05 2.50
C ALA A 275 -9.41 17.76 1.84
N ASP A 276 -9.45 16.64 2.57
CA ASP A 276 -9.09 15.32 2.04
C ASP A 276 -10.28 14.52 1.48
N GLY A 277 -11.50 15.05 1.63
CA GLY A 277 -12.74 14.48 1.13
C GLY A 277 -13.46 13.58 2.13
N TYR A 278 -12.99 13.48 3.37
CA TYR A 278 -13.66 12.81 4.47
C TYR A 278 -14.21 13.84 5.47
N ILE A 279 -15.44 13.59 5.94
CA ILE A 279 -16.06 14.45 6.95
C ILE A 279 -15.63 14.01 8.35
N LEU A 280 -15.64 14.94 9.32
CA LEU A 280 -15.35 14.69 10.74
C LEU A 280 -16.05 13.46 11.35
N ALA A 281 -17.23 13.08 10.84
CA ALA A 281 -17.94 11.89 11.32
C ALA A 281 -17.26 10.56 10.94
N ASN A 282 -16.47 10.56 9.87
CA ASN A 282 -15.73 9.41 9.34
C ASN A 282 -14.22 9.61 9.41
N ASP A 283 -13.73 10.83 9.64
CA ASP A 283 -12.32 11.14 9.82
C ASP A 283 -11.94 11.19 11.32
N CYS A 284 -10.94 10.38 11.69
CA CYS A 284 -10.39 10.34 13.04
C CYS A 284 -9.47 11.52 13.36
N ASN A 285 -9.02 12.30 12.36
CA ASN A 285 -8.31 13.55 12.56
C ASN A 285 -8.51 14.56 11.40
N ASP A 286 -9.64 15.26 11.46
CA ASP A 286 -10.09 16.36 10.56
C ASP A 286 -9.14 17.58 10.45
N ASN A 287 -7.97 17.55 11.09
CA ASN A 287 -6.95 18.60 10.96
C ASN A 287 -5.71 18.11 10.18
N ASN A 288 -5.72 16.88 9.67
CA ASN A 288 -4.60 16.28 8.95
C ASN A 288 -5.06 15.31 7.85
N ALA A 289 -5.04 15.82 6.61
CA ALA A 289 -5.40 15.14 5.36
C ALA A 289 -4.65 13.82 5.04
N ASN A 290 -3.74 13.35 5.91
CA ASN A 290 -3.07 12.06 5.79
C ASN A 290 -3.61 11.01 6.77
N ILE A 291 -4.53 11.39 7.65
CA ILE A 291 -5.19 10.51 8.63
C ILE A 291 -6.65 10.54 8.24
N ASN A 292 -7.13 9.48 7.60
CA ASN A 292 -8.50 9.35 7.11
C ASN A 292 -8.77 7.89 6.72
N PRO A 293 -10.03 7.46 6.54
CA PRO A 293 -10.37 6.08 6.16
C PRO A 293 -9.78 5.55 4.85
N GLY A 294 -9.22 6.41 4.00
CA GLY A 294 -8.55 6.04 2.76
C GLY A 294 -7.03 5.95 2.89
N ALA A 295 -6.47 6.37 4.03
CA ALA A 295 -5.05 6.32 4.30
C ALA A 295 -4.56 4.88 4.40
N THR A 296 -3.25 4.70 4.25
CA THR A 296 -2.61 3.41 4.50
C THR A 296 -2.00 3.47 5.88
N GLU A 297 -2.34 2.50 6.72
CA GLU A 297 -1.77 2.37 8.06
C GLU A 297 -0.25 2.27 8.02
N ILE A 298 0.43 3.10 8.83
CA ILE A 298 1.88 3.09 8.99
C ILE A 298 2.18 2.53 10.38
N THR A 299 2.54 1.25 10.42
CA THR A 299 2.75 0.51 11.66
C THR A 299 3.83 1.11 12.59
N TYR A 300 3.59 1.02 13.89
CA TYR A 300 4.39 1.45 15.03
C TYR A 300 4.71 2.94 15.14
N ASN A 301 3.82 3.81 14.67
CA ASN A 301 3.98 5.25 14.84
C ASN A 301 3.07 5.84 15.94
N GLY A 302 2.11 5.05 16.45
CA GLY A 302 1.17 5.42 17.50
C GLY A 302 -0.04 6.23 17.03
N ILE A 303 -0.32 6.25 15.73
CA ILE A 303 -1.43 6.95 15.09
C ILE A 303 -2.19 5.91 14.26
N ASP A 304 -3.51 5.89 14.40
CA ASP A 304 -4.43 5.15 13.53
C ASP A 304 -4.65 6.03 12.29
N GLU A 305 -3.94 5.76 11.19
CA GLU A 305 -4.03 6.56 9.98
C GLU A 305 -5.31 6.27 9.22
N ASP A 306 -5.72 5.01 9.14
CA ASP A 306 -6.87 4.57 8.33
C ASP A 306 -8.20 4.57 9.11
N CYS A 307 -8.20 5.12 10.32
CA CYS A 307 -9.35 5.25 11.21
C CYS A 307 -10.10 3.93 11.43
N ASN A 308 -9.41 2.81 11.28
CA ASN A 308 -10.00 1.48 11.34
C ASN A 308 -9.42 0.71 12.54
N PRO A 309 -10.21 0.49 13.59
CA PRO A 309 -9.73 -0.16 14.82
C PRO A 309 -9.39 -1.65 14.64
N ILE A 310 -9.59 -2.21 13.44
CA ILE A 310 -9.21 -3.58 13.09
C ILE A 310 -7.76 -3.62 12.60
N THR A 311 -7.31 -2.63 11.85
CA THR A 311 -5.93 -2.45 11.36
C THR A 311 -5.14 -1.71 12.44
N LYS A 312 -4.75 -2.43 13.49
CA LYS A 312 -4.09 -1.80 14.62
C LYS A 312 -2.66 -1.40 14.24
N ASP A 313 -2.25 -0.18 14.61
CA ASP A 313 -0.88 0.35 14.46
C ASP A 313 0.21 -0.62 14.95
N ASP A 314 -0.11 -1.46 15.95
CA ASP A 314 0.79 -2.41 16.60
C ASP A 314 0.56 -3.89 16.22
N ASP A 315 -0.02 -4.17 15.04
CA ASP A 315 -0.26 -5.51 14.46
C ASP A 315 0.30 -5.58 13.03
N LEU A 316 1.59 -5.90 12.87
CA LEU A 316 2.29 -5.78 11.59
C LEU A 316 1.97 -6.89 10.58
N ASP A 317 1.61 -8.09 11.02
CA ASP A 317 1.26 -9.22 10.13
C ASP A 317 -0.26 -9.44 9.95
N ALA A 318 -1.08 -8.67 10.66
CA ALA A 318 -2.53 -8.60 10.55
C ALA A 318 -3.26 -9.89 10.96
N ASP A 319 -2.76 -10.59 11.96
CA ASP A 319 -3.42 -11.75 12.56
C ASP A 319 -4.44 -11.39 13.66
N GLY A 320 -4.47 -10.12 14.08
CA GLY A 320 -5.39 -9.56 15.07
C GLY A 320 -4.83 -9.49 16.50
N TYR A 321 -3.62 -10.00 16.74
CA TYR A 321 -2.86 -9.78 17.97
C TYR A 321 -1.98 -8.53 17.82
N VAL A 322 -1.59 -7.95 18.95
CA VAL A 322 -0.74 -6.75 18.95
C VAL A 322 0.61 -7.14 19.51
N LEU A 323 1.68 -6.41 19.17
CA LEU A 323 3.05 -6.67 19.63
C LEU A 323 3.19 -6.91 21.15
N ALA A 324 2.31 -6.34 21.97
CA ALA A 324 2.32 -6.58 23.42
C ALA A 324 1.89 -8.01 23.83
N ASN A 325 1.11 -8.68 23.00
CA ASN A 325 0.58 -10.03 23.19
C ASN A 325 1.06 -11.01 22.10
N ASP A 326 1.74 -10.54 21.06
CA ASP A 326 2.28 -11.33 19.97
C ASP A 326 3.80 -11.53 20.16
N CYS A 327 4.24 -12.78 20.20
CA CYS A 327 5.65 -13.14 20.35
C CYS A 327 6.44 -13.01 19.05
N ASN A 328 5.79 -12.94 17.89
CA ASN A 328 6.40 -12.59 16.61
C ASN A 328 5.42 -11.88 15.66
N ASP A 329 5.30 -10.56 15.84
CA ASP A 329 4.48 -9.62 15.04
C ASP A 329 4.86 -9.51 13.54
N ASN A 330 5.73 -10.37 13.02
CA ASN A 330 6.08 -10.43 11.58
C ASN A 330 5.58 -11.72 10.91
N ASP A 331 4.94 -12.62 11.65
CA ASP A 331 4.50 -13.93 11.17
C ASP A 331 3.10 -14.26 11.75
N PRO A 332 2.04 -14.23 10.93
CA PRO A 332 0.65 -14.36 11.39
C PRO A 332 0.29 -15.79 11.84
N HIS A 333 1.28 -16.67 11.95
CA HIS A 333 1.19 -18.04 12.44
C HIS A 333 1.90 -18.26 13.77
N ILE A 334 2.41 -17.19 14.40
CA ILE A 334 3.08 -17.24 15.70
C ILE A 334 2.37 -16.23 16.61
N ASN A 335 1.32 -16.67 17.30
CA ASN A 335 0.49 -15.80 18.13
C ASN A 335 -0.31 -16.60 19.17
N PRO A 336 -0.87 -15.97 20.22
CA PRO A 336 -1.63 -16.67 21.28
C PRO A 336 -2.87 -17.45 20.85
N GLY A 337 -3.33 -17.29 19.60
CA GLY A 337 -4.46 -18.01 19.04
C GLY A 337 -4.09 -19.30 18.32
N GLU A 338 -2.81 -19.50 18.02
CA GLU A 338 -2.29 -20.69 17.38
C GLU A 338 -2.11 -21.82 18.39
N SER A 339 -1.76 -23.00 17.90
CA SER A 339 -1.45 -24.16 18.74
C SER A 339 0.03 -24.49 18.59
N GLU A 340 0.71 -24.74 19.71
CA GLU A 340 2.11 -25.12 19.70
C GLU A 340 2.41 -26.33 18.80
N ILE A 341 3.36 -26.18 17.87
CA ILE A 341 3.81 -27.24 16.98
C ILE A 341 5.15 -27.79 17.49
N ALA A 342 5.08 -28.89 18.22
CA ALA A 342 6.26 -29.51 18.83
C ALA A 342 7.45 -29.74 17.86
N TYR A 343 8.64 -29.40 18.35
CA TYR A 343 9.98 -29.48 17.75
C TYR A 343 10.22 -28.64 16.49
N ASN A 344 9.57 -27.49 16.36
CA ASN A 344 9.87 -26.53 15.28
C ASN A 344 10.89 -25.44 15.71
N GLY A 345 11.20 -25.34 17.01
CA GLY A 345 12.13 -24.38 17.60
C GLY A 345 11.55 -22.99 17.85
N ILE A 346 10.24 -22.84 17.82
CA ILE A 346 9.48 -21.58 17.91
C ILE A 346 8.38 -21.79 18.95
N ASP A 347 8.16 -20.79 19.82
CA ASP A 347 6.98 -20.71 20.69
C ASP A 347 5.82 -20.17 19.82
N ASP A 348 5.04 -21.06 19.21
CA ASP A 348 4.00 -20.71 18.22
C ASP A 348 2.77 -20.09 18.89
N ASP A 349 2.43 -20.51 20.10
CA ASP A 349 1.25 -20.03 20.84
C ASP A 349 1.57 -18.97 21.91
N CYS A 350 2.80 -18.46 21.91
CA CYS A 350 3.30 -17.43 22.82
C CYS A 350 3.06 -17.75 24.30
N ASN A 351 2.96 -19.03 24.63
CA ASN A 351 2.66 -19.49 25.97
C ASN A 351 3.86 -20.29 26.52
N PRO A 352 4.60 -19.72 27.49
CA PRO A 352 5.79 -20.38 28.03
C PRO A 352 5.48 -21.64 28.86
N PHE A 353 4.21 -22.00 29.03
CA PHE A 353 3.76 -23.23 29.68
C PHE A 353 3.42 -24.36 28.70
N THR A 354 3.53 -24.12 27.40
CA THR A 354 3.44 -25.13 26.32
C THR A 354 4.76 -25.13 25.56
N PRO A 355 5.87 -25.61 26.16
CA PRO A 355 7.16 -25.58 25.49
C PRO A 355 7.15 -26.40 24.19
N ASP A 356 7.77 -25.87 23.14
CA ASP A 356 8.04 -26.54 21.85
C ASP A 356 8.62 -27.96 22.00
N ASP A 357 9.32 -28.22 23.10
CA ASP A 357 10.03 -29.45 23.40
C ASP A 357 9.48 -30.25 24.60
N ASP A 358 8.17 -30.13 24.89
CA ASP A 358 7.41 -30.92 25.89
C ASP A 358 6.21 -31.63 25.22
N LEU A 359 6.45 -32.80 24.62
CA LEU A 359 5.48 -33.51 23.78
C LEU A 359 4.39 -34.26 24.59
N ASP A 360 4.67 -34.63 25.84
CA ASP A 360 3.69 -35.32 26.71
C ASP A 360 2.98 -34.42 27.73
N GLY A 361 3.43 -33.17 27.88
CA GLY A 361 2.77 -32.09 28.60
C GLY A 361 2.92 -32.18 30.12
N ASP A 362 4.02 -32.76 30.60
CA ASP A 362 4.29 -32.90 32.03
C ASP A 362 5.06 -31.70 32.63
N GLY A 363 5.49 -30.76 31.78
CA GLY A 363 6.21 -29.55 32.15
C GLY A 363 7.74 -29.69 32.15
N PHE A 364 8.30 -30.83 31.71
CA PHE A 364 9.72 -31.03 31.51
C PHE A 364 10.05 -31.09 30.01
N ILE A 365 10.99 -30.25 29.59
CA ILE A 365 11.46 -30.24 28.21
C ILE A 365 12.41 -31.42 27.93
N LEU A 366 12.51 -31.88 26.68
CA LEU A 366 13.40 -32.97 26.24
C LEU A 366 14.87 -32.84 26.73
N ALA A 367 15.36 -31.63 26.97
CA ALA A 367 16.70 -31.43 27.50
C ALA A 367 16.87 -31.92 28.95
N ASN A 368 15.78 -31.97 29.71
CA ASN A 368 15.71 -32.41 31.10
C ASN A 368 14.86 -33.67 31.28
N ASP A 369 14.07 -34.05 30.27
CA ASP A 369 13.28 -35.27 30.25
C ASP A 369 14.00 -36.39 29.47
N CYS A 370 14.09 -37.57 30.08
CA CYS A 370 14.69 -38.75 29.50
C CYS A 370 13.74 -39.55 28.58
N ASP A 371 12.41 -39.35 28.64
CA ASP A 371 11.45 -39.83 27.63
C ASP A 371 10.23 -38.89 27.49
N ASP A 372 10.41 -37.88 26.63
CA ASP A 372 9.44 -36.84 26.22
C ASP A 372 8.19 -37.36 25.46
N LYS A 373 7.80 -38.62 25.66
CA LYS A 373 6.56 -39.22 25.15
C LYS A 373 5.73 -39.82 26.27
N ILE A 374 6.25 -39.84 27.49
CA ILE A 374 5.68 -40.52 28.64
C ILE A 374 5.79 -39.60 29.86
N ALA A 375 4.71 -38.86 30.13
CA ALA A 375 4.58 -37.89 31.24
C ALA A 375 4.86 -38.44 32.66
N GLY A 376 5.10 -39.74 32.79
CA GLY A 376 5.49 -40.41 34.03
C GLY A 376 6.98 -40.76 34.12
N ILE A 377 7.79 -40.30 33.16
CA ILE A 377 9.25 -40.43 33.12
C ILE A 377 9.76 -39.00 33.05
N ASN A 378 10.33 -38.46 34.13
CA ASN A 378 10.86 -37.10 34.21
C ASN A 378 11.58 -36.88 35.55
N PRO A 379 12.44 -35.84 35.70
CA PRO A 379 13.17 -35.55 36.94
C PRO A 379 12.33 -35.30 38.19
N GLY A 380 11.01 -35.10 38.04
CA GLY A 380 10.08 -34.92 39.15
C GLY A 380 9.57 -36.23 39.75
N GLN A 381 9.82 -37.36 39.09
CA GLN A 381 9.37 -38.68 39.55
C GLN A 381 10.32 -39.26 40.59
N THR A 382 9.96 -40.44 41.09
CA THR A 382 10.82 -41.26 41.93
C THR A 382 11.11 -42.53 41.17
N GLU A 383 12.37 -42.93 41.10
CA GLU A 383 12.76 -44.17 40.43
C GLU A 383 11.98 -45.38 40.97
N ILE A 384 11.36 -46.13 40.06
CA ILE A 384 10.71 -47.41 40.34
C ILE A 384 11.58 -48.52 39.80
N THR A 385 12.42 -49.08 40.67
CA THR A 385 13.30 -50.20 40.37
C THR A 385 12.57 -51.38 39.71
N TYR A 386 13.20 -52.00 38.71
CA TYR A 386 12.77 -53.15 37.91
C TYR A 386 11.56 -52.93 36.99
N ASN A 387 11.33 -51.70 36.55
CA ASN A 387 10.31 -51.40 35.55
C ASN A 387 10.87 -51.26 34.13
N GLY A 388 12.20 -51.16 33.98
CA GLY A 388 12.91 -51.07 32.70
C GLY A 388 13.03 -49.65 32.12
N PHE A 389 12.73 -48.63 32.91
CA PHE A 389 12.83 -47.21 32.58
C PHE A 389 13.65 -46.50 33.66
N ASP A 390 14.35 -45.43 33.28
CA ASP A 390 14.92 -44.45 34.22
C ASP A 390 13.81 -43.43 34.46
N ASP A 391 12.98 -43.63 35.49
CA ASP A 391 11.74 -42.86 35.70
C ASP A 391 12.04 -41.43 36.16
N ASP A 392 13.10 -41.23 36.95
CA ASP A 392 13.47 -39.93 37.51
C ASP A 392 14.65 -39.25 36.79
N CYS A 393 15.04 -39.78 35.63
CA CYS A 393 16.09 -39.27 34.75
C CYS A 393 17.41 -38.99 35.48
N ASN A 394 17.67 -39.72 36.56
CA ASN A 394 18.82 -39.53 37.40
C ASN A 394 19.73 -40.76 37.28
N PRO A 395 20.93 -40.61 36.70
CA PRO A 395 21.82 -41.74 36.43
C PRO A 395 22.41 -42.37 37.71
N PHE A 396 22.12 -41.82 38.90
CA PHE A 396 22.54 -42.36 40.19
C PHE A 396 21.45 -43.19 40.87
N THR A 397 20.21 -43.16 40.40
CA THR A 397 19.10 -44.00 40.85
C THR A 397 18.85 -45.02 39.75
N LEU A 398 19.58 -46.13 39.81
CA LEU A 398 19.56 -47.12 38.74
C LEU A 398 18.30 -48.01 38.87
N ASP A 399 17.57 -48.22 37.77
CA ASP A 399 16.41 -49.14 37.70
C ASP A 399 16.73 -50.55 38.25
N ASP A 400 17.99 -50.97 38.12
CA ASP A 400 18.51 -52.27 38.51
C ASP A 400 19.39 -52.24 39.79
N ASP A 401 19.11 -51.31 40.71
CA ASP A 401 19.77 -51.15 42.02
C ASP A 401 18.70 -51.00 43.13
N LEU A 402 18.39 -52.09 43.84
CA LEU A 402 17.28 -52.12 44.81
C LEU A 402 17.66 -51.59 46.21
N ASP A 403 18.91 -51.72 46.62
CA ASP A 403 19.37 -51.27 47.93
C ASP A 403 20.01 -49.87 47.94
N GLY A 404 20.29 -49.33 46.75
CA GLY A 404 20.70 -47.95 46.51
C GLY A 404 22.18 -47.68 46.77
N ASP A 405 23.05 -48.67 46.61
CA ASP A 405 24.49 -48.51 46.76
C ASP A 405 25.22 -48.01 45.50
N GLY A 406 24.50 -47.90 44.38
CA GLY A 406 24.98 -47.40 43.10
C GLY A 406 25.55 -48.48 42.18
N HIS A 407 25.40 -49.77 42.52
CA HIS A 407 25.78 -50.89 41.68
C HIS A 407 24.55 -51.58 41.08
N LYS A 408 24.67 -51.96 39.80
CA LYS A 408 23.59 -52.70 39.10
C LYS A 408 23.63 -54.16 39.53
N ILE A 409 22.49 -54.85 39.56
CA ILE A 409 22.39 -56.31 39.82
C ILE A 409 23.34 -57.20 38.98
N ALA A 410 23.84 -56.72 37.84
CA ALA A 410 24.81 -57.45 37.02
C ALA A 410 26.22 -57.46 37.62
N ASP A 411 26.56 -56.42 38.38
CA ASP A 411 27.86 -56.21 39.03
C ASP A 411 27.75 -56.40 40.56
N ASP A 412 26.56 -56.24 41.14
CA ASP A 412 26.25 -56.46 42.55
C ASP A 412 25.84 -57.92 42.82
N CYS A 413 26.54 -58.57 43.75
CA CYS A 413 26.31 -59.96 44.14
C CYS A 413 25.21 -60.14 45.20
N ASP A 414 24.73 -59.09 45.88
CA ASP A 414 23.53 -59.09 46.72
C ASP A 414 22.81 -57.73 46.72
N ASP A 415 22.01 -57.51 45.68
CA ASP A 415 21.11 -56.36 45.44
C ASP A 415 20.03 -56.09 46.52
N ASN A 416 20.04 -56.79 47.66
CA ASN A 416 19.22 -56.46 48.82
C ASN A 416 20.03 -55.89 49.99
N ASN A 417 21.33 -55.71 49.81
CA ASN A 417 22.28 -55.35 50.85
C ASN A 417 23.42 -54.45 50.32
N ALA A 418 23.23 -53.14 50.49
CA ALA A 418 24.14 -52.06 50.12
C ALA A 418 25.58 -52.11 50.71
N SER A 419 25.92 -53.16 51.46
CA SER A 419 27.26 -53.42 52.00
C SER A 419 27.94 -54.63 51.36
N ILE A 420 27.35 -55.18 50.30
CA ILE A 420 27.89 -56.28 49.49
C ILE A 420 27.88 -55.78 48.06
N ASN A 421 29.01 -55.28 47.55
CA ASN A 421 29.13 -54.76 46.19
C ASN A 421 30.60 -54.63 45.77
N PRO A 422 30.91 -54.48 44.48
CA PRO A 422 32.28 -54.35 43.98
C PRO A 422 33.13 -53.18 44.53
N GLY A 423 32.51 -52.22 45.21
CA GLY A 423 33.19 -51.09 45.82
C GLY A 423 33.60 -51.32 47.27
N GLU A 424 33.10 -52.38 47.90
CA GLU A 424 33.44 -52.75 49.27
C GLU A 424 34.79 -53.48 49.33
N ILE A 425 35.28 -53.70 50.55
CA ILE A 425 36.50 -54.45 50.81
C ILE A 425 36.07 -55.80 51.36
N GLU A 426 36.59 -56.89 50.79
CA GLU A 426 36.38 -58.25 51.28
C GLU A 426 36.73 -58.36 52.77
N ILE A 427 35.77 -58.79 53.60
CA ILE A 427 35.99 -59.03 55.02
C ILE A 427 36.20 -60.53 55.23
N ALA A 428 37.47 -60.94 55.22
CA ALA A 428 37.85 -62.33 55.43
C ALA A 428 37.16 -62.99 56.65
N TYR A 429 36.72 -64.23 56.45
CA TYR A 429 36.06 -65.14 57.38
C TYR A 429 34.64 -64.74 57.84
N ASN A 430 33.92 -63.94 57.06
CA ASN A 430 32.52 -63.62 57.34
C ASN A 430 31.53 -64.54 56.58
N GLY A 431 32.00 -65.29 55.58
CA GLY A 431 31.22 -66.25 54.78
C GLY A 431 30.38 -65.63 53.66
N ILE A 432 30.69 -64.40 53.26
CA ILE A 432 30.05 -63.60 52.22
C ILE A 432 31.17 -63.07 51.31
N ASP A 433 30.94 -63.05 50.00
CA ASP A 433 31.80 -62.35 49.03
C ASP A 433 31.36 -60.88 49.05
N ASP A 434 31.98 -60.06 49.90
CA ASP A 434 31.56 -58.68 50.16
C ASP A 434 31.91 -57.74 49.00
N ASP A 435 33.02 -57.99 48.31
CA ASP A 435 33.50 -57.17 47.19
C ASP A 435 33.16 -57.75 45.80
N CYS A 436 32.32 -58.79 45.77
CA CYS A 436 31.86 -59.48 44.55
C CYS A 436 33.00 -59.89 43.60
N ASN A 437 34.20 -60.09 44.14
CA ASN A 437 35.40 -60.37 43.37
C ASN A 437 35.92 -61.78 43.68
N PRO A 438 35.83 -62.72 42.71
CA PRO A 438 36.24 -64.11 42.95
C PRO A 438 37.76 -64.29 43.11
N PHE A 439 38.55 -63.22 43.00
CA PHE A 439 40.01 -63.24 43.20
C PHE A 439 40.43 -62.76 44.60
N THR A 440 39.50 -62.32 45.44
CA THR A 440 39.68 -61.96 46.85
C THR A 440 38.84 -62.92 47.69
N PRO A 441 39.26 -64.18 47.87
CA PRO A 441 38.44 -65.16 48.57
C PRO A 441 38.27 -64.78 50.05
N ASP A 442 37.06 -64.98 50.60
CA ASP A 442 36.74 -64.87 52.05
C ASP A 442 37.71 -65.67 52.95
N ASP A 443 38.42 -66.67 52.41
CA ASP A 443 39.36 -67.54 53.11
C ASP A 443 40.86 -67.34 52.75
N ASP A 444 41.25 -66.12 52.33
CA ASP A 444 42.63 -65.67 52.07
C ASP A 444 42.95 -64.41 52.92
N LEU A 445 43.65 -64.57 54.04
CA LEU A 445 43.85 -63.50 55.03
C LEU A 445 45.06 -62.59 54.75
N ASP A 446 46.06 -63.05 53.99
CA ASP A 446 47.24 -62.26 53.64
C ASP A 446 47.24 -61.72 52.20
N GLU A 447 46.16 -61.99 51.45
CA GLU A 447 45.83 -61.46 50.13
C GLU A 447 46.83 -61.87 49.03
N ASP A 448 47.42 -63.06 49.12
CA ASP A 448 48.37 -63.58 48.13
C ASP A 448 47.72 -64.41 47.00
N GLY A 449 46.40 -64.61 47.09
CA GLY A 449 45.57 -65.29 46.10
C GLY A 449 45.44 -66.79 46.33
N TYR A 450 45.93 -67.32 47.46
CA TYR A 450 45.77 -68.71 47.86
C TYR A 450 44.91 -68.81 49.11
N THR A 451 43.89 -69.66 49.07
CA THR A 451 43.04 -69.86 50.24
C THR A 451 43.74 -70.68 51.30
N VAL A 452 43.33 -70.59 52.57
CA VAL A 452 43.83 -71.38 53.71
C VAL A 452 43.85 -72.91 53.48
N ALA A 453 43.14 -73.42 52.46
CA ALA A 453 43.17 -74.82 52.07
C ALA A 453 44.42 -75.21 51.26
N ASP A 454 44.94 -74.28 50.46
CA ASP A 454 46.10 -74.47 49.58
C ASP A 454 47.34 -73.72 50.11
N ASP A 455 47.16 -72.70 50.96
CA ASP A 455 48.23 -72.01 51.67
C ASP A 455 48.52 -72.63 53.05
N CYS A 456 49.81 -72.87 53.31
CA CYS A 456 50.31 -73.44 54.55
C CYS A 456 50.59 -72.39 55.66
N ASP A 457 50.60 -71.08 55.36
CA ASP A 457 50.67 -69.99 56.34
C ASP A 457 49.90 -68.74 55.89
N ASP A 458 48.58 -68.79 56.01
CA ASP A 458 47.55 -67.76 55.70
C ASP A 458 47.67 -66.47 56.55
N ASN A 459 48.85 -66.11 57.02
CA ASN A 459 49.14 -64.80 57.64
C ASN A 459 50.42 -64.19 57.05
N ASN A 460 50.97 -64.78 55.99
CA ASN A 460 52.25 -64.48 55.42
C ASN A 460 52.29 -64.74 53.89
N SER A 461 51.99 -63.68 53.12
CA SER A 461 51.96 -63.67 51.65
C SER A 461 53.25 -64.11 50.93
N ASP A 462 54.37 -64.27 51.67
CA ASP A 462 55.63 -64.80 51.14
C ASP A 462 55.69 -66.35 51.19
N VAL A 463 54.66 -67.01 51.73
CA VAL A 463 54.53 -68.46 51.89
C VAL A 463 53.27 -68.89 51.15
N ASN A 464 53.43 -69.54 50.00
CA ASN A 464 52.31 -70.07 49.22
C ASN A 464 52.80 -71.06 48.15
N PRO A 465 51.92 -71.87 47.53
CA PRO A 465 52.32 -72.89 46.54
C PRO A 465 53.16 -72.43 45.33
N ASN A 466 53.28 -71.13 45.07
CA ASN A 466 53.91 -70.59 43.86
C ASN A 466 55.16 -69.74 44.12
N VAL A 467 55.65 -69.66 45.37
CA VAL A 467 56.97 -69.10 45.65
C VAL A 467 58.10 -70.13 45.48
N ASP A 468 59.33 -69.64 45.32
CA ASP A 468 60.53 -70.49 45.35
C ASP A 468 60.97 -70.70 46.81
N GLU A 469 61.45 -71.90 47.14
CA GLU A 469 61.96 -72.21 48.49
C GLU A 469 63.14 -71.30 48.88
N VAL A 470 63.10 -70.71 50.09
CA VAL A 470 64.17 -69.88 50.65
C VAL A 470 65.06 -70.75 51.55
N PRO A 471 66.29 -71.11 51.13
CA PRO A 471 67.07 -72.10 51.85
C PRO A 471 67.53 -71.61 53.24
N GLY A 472 67.19 -72.37 54.27
CA GLY A 472 67.68 -72.25 55.64
C GLY A 472 66.86 -71.31 56.53
N ASN A 473 65.63 -70.95 56.15
CA ASN A 473 64.70 -70.19 56.98
C ASN A 473 63.82 -71.11 57.86
N GLY A 474 63.74 -72.41 57.56
CA GLY A 474 62.97 -73.40 58.32
C GLY A 474 61.46 -73.35 58.10
N ILE A 475 61.01 -72.70 57.02
CA ILE A 475 59.62 -72.61 56.57
C ILE A 475 59.50 -73.44 55.28
N ASP A 476 58.34 -74.05 55.02
CA ASP A 476 58.01 -74.66 53.71
C ASP A 476 57.40 -73.54 52.87
N ASP A 477 58.24 -72.71 52.25
CA ASP A 477 57.77 -71.48 51.61
C ASP A 477 56.80 -71.80 50.47
N ASN A 478 57.02 -72.89 49.74
CA ASN A 478 56.22 -73.27 48.58
C ASN A 478 55.12 -74.29 48.87
N CYS A 479 54.80 -74.53 50.14
CA CYS A 479 53.74 -75.42 50.62
C CYS A 479 53.71 -76.81 49.95
N ASN A 480 54.88 -77.36 49.57
CA ASN A 480 54.96 -78.65 48.89
C ASN A 480 55.08 -79.85 49.86
N GLY A 481 55.15 -79.57 51.16
CA GLY A 481 55.31 -80.52 52.25
C GLY A 481 56.78 -80.83 52.59
N GLN A 482 57.75 -80.08 52.08
CA GLN A 482 59.18 -80.23 52.35
C GLN A 482 59.80 -78.90 52.74
N ILE A 483 60.71 -78.93 53.72
CA ILE A 483 61.37 -77.73 54.27
C ILE A 483 62.83 -77.70 53.81
N ASP A 484 63.29 -76.57 53.27
CA ASP A 484 64.68 -76.21 52.93
C ASP A 484 65.36 -77.09 51.85
N GLU A 485 64.77 -77.25 50.65
CA GLU A 485 65.39 -78.02 49.54
C GLU A 485 66.55 -77.27 48.82
N ILE A 486 67.55 -78.02 48.28
CA ILE A 486 68.68 -77.46 47.49
C ILE A 486 68.97 -78.25 46.18
N THR A 487 69.38 -77.56 45.11
CA THR A 487 69.73 -78.15 43.78
C THR A 487 71.27 -78.30 43.53
N ASP A 488 71.72 -79.37 42.84
CA ASP A 488 73.14 -79.78 42.61
C ASP A 488 73.69 -79.44 41.18
N THR A 489 75.02 -79.25 41.01
CA THR A 489 75.70 -78.56 39.87
C THR A 489 76.77 -79.36 39.07
N ASN A 490 76.55 -80.60 38.59
CA ASN A 490 77.56 -81.34 37.81
C ASN A 490 77.25 -81.65 36.31
N ASP A 491 77.77 -80.75 35.45
CA ASP A 491 78.46 -80.84 34.15
C ASP A 491 78.17 -81.95 33.08
N ILE A 492 77.57 -81.51 31.96
CA ILE A 492 77.00 -82.31 30.85
C ILE A 492 78.06 -82.78 29.82
N LEU A 493 79.30 -82.29 29.86
CA LEU A 493 80.33 -82.54 28.82
C LEU A 493 81.05 -83.89 28.91
N GLN A 494 80.99 -84.61 30.04
CA GLN A 494 81.68 -85.90 30.20
C GLN A 494 81.02 -87.08 29.47
N LYS A 495 79.79 -86.94 28.95
CA LYS A 495 79.03 -88.06 28.35
C LYS A 495 79.33 -88.35 26.87
N HIS A 496 80.01 -87.46 26.13
CA HIS A 496 80.05 -87.53 24.65
C HIS A 496 81.33 -88.13 24.00
N VAL A 497 82.37 -88.49 24.77
CA VAL A 497 83.58 -89.16 24.23
C VAL A 497 83.68 -90.60 24.73
N ALA A 498 83.66 -91.57 23.82
CA ALA A 498 83.75 -93.00 24.12
C ALA A 498 84.99 -93.64 23.49
N VAL A 499 85.56 -94.63 24.17
CA VAL A 499 86.73 -95.41 23.71
C VAL A 499 86.37 -96.89 23.69
N SER A 500 86.56 -97.55 22.54
CA SER A 500 86.20 -98.96 22.35
C SER A 500 87.15 -99.68 21.40
N PRO A 501 87.37 -101.00 21.54
CA PRO A 501 86.92 -101.84 22.65
C PRO A 501 87.72 -101.57 23.93
N ASN A 502 87.12 -101.79 25.10
CA ASN A 502 87.79 -101.72 26.40
C ASN A 502 87.18 -102.81 27.33
N PRO A 503 87.89 -103.91 27.66
CA PRO A 503 89.31 -104.16 27.42
C PRO A 503 89.70 -104.26 25.93
N SER A 504 90.96 -103.95 25.65
CA SER A 504 91.52 -103.78 24.30
C SER A 504 92.69 -104.74 24.07
N PHE A 505 92.86 -105.24 22.84
CA PHE A 505 93.93 -106.19 22.48
C PHE A 505 94.98 -105.54 21.56
N ASP A 506 94.60 -105.24 20.31
CA ASP A 506 95.54 -104.74 19.30
C ASP A 506 95.36 -103.24 19.00
N TYR A 507 94.14 -102.72 19.05
CA TYR A 507 93.85 -101.32 18.80
C TYR A 507 92.65 -100.83 19.62
N ILE A 508 92.53 -99.51 19.75
CA ILE A 508 91.34 -98.83 20.25
C ILE A 508 90.87 -97.78 19.25
N THR A 509 89.59 -97.45 19.32
CA THR A 509 88.98 -96.40 18.51
C THR A 509 88.28 -95.39 19.42
N ILE A 510 88.52 -94.11 19.17
CA ILE A 510 87.87 -93.00 19.86
C ILE A 510 86.67 -92.54 19.04
N LYS A 511 85.47 -92.66 19.64
CA LYS A 511 84.22 -92.14 19.10
C LYS A 511 83.92 -90.81 19.78
N SER A 512 83.97 -89.74 19.00
CA SER A 512 83.67 -88.38 19.42
C SER A 512 83.02 -87.63 18.25
N PRO A 513 81.98 -86.81 18.49
CA PRO A 513 81.46 -85.88 17.50
C PRO A 513 82.46 -84.76 17.17
N PHE A 514 83.48 -84.54 18.01
CA PHE A 514 84.48 -83.49 17.84
C PHE A 514 85.75 -83.99 17.15
N GLU A 515 86.50 -83.08 16.52
CA GLU A 515 87.82 -83.36 15.95
C GLU A 515 88.85 -83.65 17.05
N ILE A 516 89.66 -84.69 16.85
CA ILE A 516 90.68 -85.12 17.80
C ILE A 516 92.00 -84.46 17.40
N LYS A 517 92.52 -83.55 18.24
CA LYS A 517 93.81 -82.89 18.00
C LYS A 517 94.97 -83.76 18.40
N LYS A 518 94.85 -84.46 19.53
CA LYS A 518 95.95 -85.22 20.13
C LYS A 518 95.41 -86.25 21.12
N VAL A 519 96.03 -87.42 21.17
CA VAL A 519 95.78 -88.45 22.18
C VAL A 519 97.09 -88.88 22.81
N GLU A 520 97.15 -88.85 24.13
CA GLU A 520 98.32 -89.31 24.89
C GLU A 520 97.97 -90.53 25.73
N LEU A 521 98.80 -91.56 25.61
CA LEU A 521 98.66 -92.79 26.39
C LEU A 521 99.62 -92.74 27.58
N TYR A 522 99.09 -92.92 28.78
CA TYR A 522 99.84 -92.96 30.04
C TYR A 522 99.68 -94.32 30.71
N THR A 523 100.75 -94.83 31.34
CA THR A 523 100.66 -95.98 32.24
C THR A 523 99.78 -95.65 33.46
N ALA A 524 99.31 -96.66 34.20
CA ALA A 524 98.60 -96.44 35.46
C ALA A 524 99.40 -95.64 36.51
N THR A 525 100.73 -95.57 36.37
CA THR A 525 101.63 -94.75 37.21
C THR A 525 101.82 -93.32 36.70
N GLY A 526 101.17 -92.93 35.59
CA GLY A 526 101.23 -91.59 35.02
C GLY A 526 102.41 -91.34 34.08
N ILE A 527 103.17 -92.37 33.68
CA ILE A 527 104.28 -92.21 32.73
C ILE A 527 103.74 -92.19 31.31
N LYS A 528 104.07 -91.16 30.53
CA LYS A 528 103.66 -91.08 29.12
C LYS A 528 104.37 -92.16 28.29
N VAL A 529 103.59 -93.00 27.62
CA VAL A 529 104.06 -94.04 26.72
C VAL A 529 104.34 -93.45 25.35
N THR A 530 103.34 -92.80 24.76
CA THR A 530 103.43 -92.23 23.40
C THR A 530 102.27 -91.26 23.13
N THR A 531 102.31 -90.61 21.97
CA THR A 531 101.30 -89.66 21.48
C THR A 531 100.82 -90.08 20.09
N TYR A 532 99.52 -90.02 19.87
CA TYR A 532 98.84 -90.31 18.62
C TYR A 532 98.02 -89.09 18.16
N TYR A 533 97.80 -88.99 16.85
CA TYR A 533 96.99 -87.94 16.23
C TYR A 533 95.77 -88.52 15.49
N ASP A 534 95.69 -89.84 15.38
CA ASP A 534 94.58 -90.54 14.72
C ASP A 534 93.51 -91.01 15.71
N ARG A 535 92.30 -91.27 15.20
CA ARG A 535 91.18 -91.81 15.98
C ARG A 535 91.30 -93.30 16.28
N VAL A 536 92.10 -94.02 15.48
CA VAL A 536 92.40 -95.45 15.66
C VAL A 536 93.82 -95.56 16.15
N ILE A 537 94.00 -96.09 17.35
CA ILE A 537 95.27 -96.12 18.05
C ILE A 537 95.72 -97.57 18.16
N ASP A 538 96.87 -97.88 17.55
CA ASP A 538 97.53 -99.17 17.65
C ASP A 538 98.23 -99.28 19.01
N ILE A 539 97.82 -100.30 19.78
CA ILE A 539 98.35 -100.64 21.10
C ILE A 539 98.94 -102.07 21.14
N SER A 540 99.16 -102.69 19.98
CA SER A 540 99.64 -104.07 19.81
C SER A 540 101.05 -104.32 20.33
N ILE A 541 101.79 -103.27 20.74
CA ILE A 541 103.14 -103.38 21.33
C ILE A 541 103.15 -103.12 22.85
N GLN A 542 102.05 -102.67 23.44
CA GLN A 542 101.93 -102.32 24.86
C GLN A 542 101.60 -103.58 25.70
N PRO A 543 102.29 -103.81 26.84
CA PRO A 543 101.99 -104.92 27.76
C PRO A 543 100.60 -104.81 28.38
N SER A 544 100.02 -105.94 28.81
CA SER A 544 98.75 -105.97 29.51
C SER A 544 98.79 -105.15 30.81
N GLY A 545 97.74 -104.35 31.05
CA GLY A 545 97.67 -103.45 32.19
C GLY A 545 96.61 -102.35 32.02
N ALA A 546 96.44 -101.54 33.06
CA ALA A 546 95.59 -100.35 33.00
C ALA A 546 96.38 -99.14 32.48
N TYR A 547 95.73 -98.38 31.61
CA TYR A 547 96.28 -97.16 31.01
C TYR A 547 95.24 -96.04 31.06
N TYR A 548 95.72 -94.80 31.00
CA TYR A 548 94.88 -93.62 30.88
C TYR A 548 95.13 -92.95 29.53
N LEU A 549 94.05 -92.56 28.88
CA LEU A 549 94.05 -91.75 27.68
C LEU A 549 93.67 -90.33 28.05
N THR A 550 94.49 -89.39 27.62
CA THR A 550 94.19 -87.97 27.63
C THR A 550 93.88 -87.56 26.20
N ILE A 551 92.62 -87.21 25.93
CA ILE A 551 92.10 -86.90 24.60
C ILE A 551 91.83 -85.40 24.52
N SER A 552 92.57 -84.68 23.67
CA SER A 552 92.39 -83.25 23.44
C SER A 552 91.56 -83.01 22.18
N ILE A 553 90.48 -82.24 22.32
CA ILE A 553 89.56 -81.86 21.22
C ILE A 553 89.72 -80.38 20.83
N GLU A 554 89.09 -79.96 19.74
CA GLU A 554 89.40 -78.70 19.03
C GLU A 554 89.26 -77.39 19.85
N ASN A 555 88.61 -77.41 21.02
CA ASN A 555 88.42 -76.23 21.89
C ASN A 555 89.31 -76.19 23.15
N SER A 556 90.41 -76.94 23.19
CA SER A 556 91.34 -77.07 24.34
C SER A 556 90.81 -77.88 25.53
N ASP A 557 89.58 -78.37 25.44
CA ASP A 557 89.03 -79.31 26.41
C ASP A 557 89.74 -80.66 26.32
N THR A 558 89.94 -81.25 27.50
CA THR A 558 90.68 -82.49 27.67
C THR A 558 89.86 -83.51 28.44
N VAL A 559 89.57 -84.64 27.80
CA VAL A 559 88.81 -85.74 28.41
C VAL A 559 89.76 -86.86 28.80
N VAL A 560 89.60 -87.39 30.01
CA VAL A 560 90.37 -88.53 30.50
C VAL A 560 89.53 -89.80 30.46
N ARG A 561 90.09 -90.89 29.94
CA ARG A 561 89.47 -92.21 29.89
C ARG A 561 90.43 -93.29 30.33
N ARG A 562 89.97 -94.19 31.19
CA ARG A 562 90.72 -95.39 31.59
C ARG A 562 90.47 -96.51 30.58
N ILE A 563 91.53 -97.15 30.10
CA ILE A 563 91.46 -98.39 29.31
C ILE A 563 92.22 -99.52 29.99
N ILE A 564 91.83 -100.75 29.68
CA ILE A 564 92.48 -101.97 30.11
C ILE A 564 93.00 -102.68 28.86
N ILE A 565 94.31 -102.86 28.76
CA ILE A 565 94.92 -103.67 27.70
C ILE A 565 95.04 -105.10 28.23
N GLN A 566 94.47 -106.06 27.51
CA GLN A 566 94.53 -107.48 27.84
C GLN A 566 95.17 -108.21 26.65
N ARG A 567 96.10 -109.12 26.93
CA ARG A 567 96.69 -110.01 25.92
C ARG A 567 96.48 -111.45 26.33
#